data_AF-A0A7X8GNP9-F1
#
_entry.id   AF-A0A7X8GNP9-F1
#
_cell.length_a   1.000
_cell.length_b   1.000
_cell.length_c   1.000
_cell.angle_alpha   90.00
_cell.angle_beta   90.00
_cell.angle_gamma   90.00
#
_symmetry.space_group_name_H-M   'P 1'
#
loop_
_entity.id
_entity.type
_entity.pdbx_description
1 polymer ?
#
loop_
_entity_poly.entity_id
_entity_poly.type
_entity_poly.pdbx_seq_one_letter_code
_entity_poly.pdbx_strand_id
1 'polypeptide(L)'
;MEDDFRGMLKPAFELGEGPFLLVPVFLVPVEIFSRGMMTRTSYSFHVALVDAVNGQVTLLPQKSVSILETEPPQGKRLNPKVRRQEAVELAEEAGRSMGKGKWTGAFRYNSVMVDQDHVSSTWRVWKVEGDSLVDSLTGRRENLGFLVAALIGGETGNPRGLSDA
;
A
#
# COMPACT_ATOMS: atom_id res chain seq x y z
N MET A 1 17.81 -10.65 -6.11
CA MET A 1 16.70 -11.61 -6.07
C MET A 1 15.53 -10.85 -6.67
N GLU A 2 15.08 -11.23 -7.86
CA GLU A 2 13.88 -10.63 -8.44
C GLU A 2 12.69 -11.00 -7.55
N ASP A 3 11.90 -10.01 -7.16
CA ASP A 3 10.66 -10.24 -6.42
C ASP A 3 9.66 -10.88 -7.40
N ASP A 4 9.42 -12.18 -7.27
CA ASP A 4 8.52 -12.94 -8.15
C ASP A 4 7.08 -12.79 -7.66
N PHE A 5 6.39 -11.75 -8.17
CA PHE A 5 5.02 -11.42 -7.82
C PHE A 5 4.05 -12.50 -8.33
N ARG A 6 3.38 -13.19 -7.40
CA ARG A 6 2.45 -14.30 -7.70
C ARG A 6 1.09 -14.11 -7.03
N GLY A 7 0.09 -14.80 -7.56
CA GLY A 7 -1.28 -14.71 -7.07
C GLY A 7 -1.90 -13.32 -7.25
N MET A 8 -3.02 -13.08 -6.60
CA MET A 8 -3.61 -11.75 -6.50
C MET A 8 -4.33 -11.53 -5.18
N LEU A 9 -4.50 -10.28 -4.77
CA LEU A 9 -5.39 -9.96 -3.67
C LEU A 9 -6.82 -10.35 -4.02
N LYS A 10 -7.51 -11.02 -3.09
CA LYS A 10 -8.90 -11.42 -3.24
C LYS A 10 -9.78 -10.18 -3.51
N PRO A 11 -10.48 -10.12 -4.65
CA PRO A 11 -11.39 -9.04 -4.95
C PRO A 11 -12.58 -9.00 -3.97
N ALA A 12 -13.07 -7.80 -3.67
CA ALA A 12 -14.31 -7.57 -2.93
C ALA A 12 -15.58 -7.78 -3.80
N PHE A 13 -15.42 -7.90 -5.12
CA PHE A 13 -16.50 -8.09 -6.08
C PHE A 13 -16.01 -8.92 -7.28
N GLU A 14 -16.94 -9.46 -8.07
CA GLU A 14 -16.61 -10.18 -9.30
C GLU A 14 -16.02 -9.23 -10.34
N LEU A 15 -14.80 -9.52 -10.82
CA LEU A 15 -14.05 -8.62 -11.71
C LEU A 15 -14.74 -8.45 -13.08
N GLY A 16 -15.41 -9.49 -13.58
CA GLY A 16 -15.95 -9.55 -14.93
C GLY A 16 -14.85 -9.47 -15.99
N GLU A 17 -15.15 -8.85 -17.13
CA GLU A 17 -14.17 -8.61 -18.20
C GLU A 17 -13.43 -7.27 -18.02
N GLY A 18 -12.24 -7.20 -18.61
CA GLY A 18 -11.31 -6.07 -18.51
C GLY A 18 -11.70 -4.84 -19.36
N PRO A 19 -10.83 -3.81 -19.41
CA PRO A 19 -9.39 -3.89 -19.15
C PRO A 19 -8.97 -3.79 -17.67
N PHE A 20 -7.86 -4.44 -17.33
CA PHE A 20 -7.27 -4.45 -15.98
C PHE A 20 -5.87 -3.84 -15.95
N LEU A 21 -5.55 -3.26 -14.80
CA LEU A 21 -4.22 -2.82 -14.41
C LEU A 21 -3.78 -3.63 -13.18
N LEU A 22 -2.58 -4.20 -13.24
CA LEU A 22 -2.01 -5.03 -12.20
C LEU A 22 -0.88 -4.25 -11.53
N VAL A 23 -1.09 -3.89 -10.26
CA VAL A 23 -0.15 -3.16 -9.43
C VAL A 23 0.58 -4.15 -8.54
N PRO A 24 1.92 -4.27 -8.63
CA PRO A 24 2.69 -5.13 -7.74
C PRO A 24 2.65 -4.55 -6.32
N VAL A 25 2.39 -5.38 -5.32
CA VAL A 25 2.31 -4.98 -3.92
C VAL A 25 3.05 -5.96 -3.01
N PHE A 26 3.62 -5.46 -1.91
CA PHE A 26 4.07 -6.28 -0.81
C PHE A 26 3.04 -6.25 0.32
N LEU A 27 2.78 -7.41 0.90
CA LEU A 27 2.04 -7.56 2.14
C LEU A 27 3.03 -7.85 3.25
N VAL A 28 3.18 -6.89 4.16
CA VAL A 28 4.14 -6.96 5.26
C VAL A 28 3.35 -7.06 6.57
N PRO A 29 3.40 -8.18 7.30
CA PRO A 29 2.76 -8.27 8.62
C PRO A 29 3.45 -7.33 9.61
N VAL A 30 2.65 -6.53 10.32
CA VAL A 30 3.14 -5.53 11.27
C VAL A 30 2.42 -5.68 12.60
N GLU A 31 3.20 -5.82 13.66
CA GLU A 31 2.74 -5.81 15.04
C GLU A 31 3.05 -4.45 15.66
N ILE A 32 2.04 -3.81 16.22
CA ILE A 32 2.14 -2.47 16.79
C ILE A 32 1.71 -2.52 18.24
N PHE A 33 2.67 -2.19 19.09
CA PHE A 33 2.43 -1.96 20.50
C PHE A 33 2.47 -0.47 20.80
N SER A 34 1.31 0.10 21.07
CA SER A 34 1.14 1.52 21.36
C SER A 34 1.10 1.78 22.86
N ARG A 35 1.83 2.79 23.30
CA ARG A 35 1.79 3.38 24.63
C ARG A 35 1.52 4.87 24.51
N GLY A 36 0.73 5.44 25.41
CA GLY A 36 0.55 6.88 25.46
C GLY A 36 0.35 7.36 26.88
N MET A 37 0.76 8.59 27.17
CA MET A 37 0.71 9.15 28.52
C MET A 37 -0.74 9.27 29.05
N MET A 38 -1.71 9.48 28.16
CA MET A 38 -3.15 9.60 28.49
C MET A 38 -4.02 8.51 27.84
N THR A 39 -3.42 7.47 27.27
CA THR A 39 -4.17 6.41 26.57
C THR A 39 -3.73 5.04 27.06
N ARG A 40 -4.69 4.12 27.21
CA ARG A 40 -4.39 2.72 27.54
C ARG A 40 -3.40 2.13 26.53
N THR A 41 -2.46 1.34 27.01
CA THR A 41 -1.57 0.56 26.16
C THR A 41 -2.39 -0.42 25.31
N SER A 42 -2.06 -0.55 24.03
CA SER A 42 -2.75 -1.46 23.12
C SER A 42 -1.75 -2.24 22.28
N TYR A 43 -2.10 -3.49 21.99
CA TYR A 43 -1.41 -4.34 21.04
C TYR A 43 -2.32 -4.57 19.84
N SER A 44 -1.80 -4.46 18.63
CA SER A 44 -2.60 -4.63 17.41
C SER A 44 -1.78 -5.24 16.27
N PHE A 45 -2.45 -6.02 15.44
CA PHE A 45 -1.87 -6.73 14.31
C PHE A 45 -2.47 -6.19 13.01
N HIS A 46 -1.60 -5.76 12.11
CA HIS A 46 -1.95 -5.19 10.82
C HIS A 46 -1.17 -5.89 9.71
N VAL A 47 -1.61 -5.68 8.49
CA VAL A 47 -0.82 -5.91 7.29
C VAL A 47 -0.61 -4.55 6.64
N ALA A 48 0.64 -4.18 6.43
CA ALA A 48 1.01 -3.06 5.58
C ALA A 48 0.97 -3.54 4.13
N LEU A 49 0.04 -2.98 3.35
CA LEU A 49 0.01 -3.11 1.91
C LEU A 49 0.90 -1.99 1.35
N VAL A 50 2.05 -2.36 0.82
CA VAL A 50 3.03 -1.45 0.21
C VAL A 50 2.92 -1.54 -1.30
N ASP A 51 2.57 -0.43 -1.95
CA ASP A 51 2.59 -0.31 -3.41
C ASP A 51 4.04 -0.35 -3.90
N ALA A 52 4.39 -1.37 -4.68
CA ALA A 52 5.76 -1.55 -5.12
C ALA A 52 6.17 -0.58 -6.24
N VAL A 53 5.25 0.21 -6.79
CA VAL A 53 5.53 1.19 -7.85
C VAL A 53 5.91 2.56 -7.29
N ASN A 54 5.30 2.99 -6.19
CA ASN A 54 5.51 4.33 -5.61
C ASN A 54 5.82 4.34 -4.11
N GLY A 55 5.85 3.19 -3.43
CA GLY A 55 6.16 3.08 -2.00
C GLY A 55 5.03 3.53 -1.06
N GLN A 56 3.84 3.81 -1.56
CA GLN A 56 2.71 4.18 -0.72
C GLN A 56 2.30 3.01 0.18
N VAL A 57 2.13 3.28 1.47
CA VAL A 57 1.75 2.27 2.47
C VAL A 57 0.32 2.49 2.94
N THR A 58 -0.47 1.41 2.96
CA THR A 58 -1.78 1.38 3.61
C THR A 58 -1.77 0.31 4.70
N LEU A 59 -2.04 0.71 5.96
CA LEU A 59 -2.20 -0.25 7.05
C LEU A 59 -3.64 -0.78 7.08
N LEU A 60 -3.79 -2.09 6.95
CA LEU A 60 -5.07 -2.79 6.93
C LEU A 60 -5.15 -3.77 8.11
N PRO A 61 -6.35 -4.01 8.67
CA PRO A 61 -6.52 -5.10 9.63
C PRO A 61 -6.10 -6.43 9.00
N GLN A 62 -5.35 -7.28 9.72
CA GLN A 62 -4.80 -8.52 9.16
C GLN A 62 -5.87 -9.43 8.49
N LYS A 63 -7.07 -9.47 9.05
CA LYS A 63 -8.19 -10.29 8.54
C LYS A 63 -8.86 -9.74 7.27
N SER A 64 -8.52 -8.52 6.86
CA SER A 64 -9.14 -7.85 5.69
C SER A 64 -8.45 -8.16 4.37
N VAL A 65 -7.29 -8.81 4.40
CA VAL A 65 -6.49 -9.12 3.21
C VAL A 65 -6.33 -10.63 3.09
N SER A 66 -6.55 -11.15 1.89
CA SER A 66 -6.27 -12.55 1.56
C SER A 66 -5.71 -12.62 0.14
N ILE A 67 -4.80 -13.56 -0.09
CA ILE A 67 -4.21 -13.83 -1.40
C ILE A 67 -4.95 -15.03 -2.02
N LEU A 68 -5.28 -14.91 -3.30
CA LEU A 68 -5.69 -16.03 -4.14
C LEU A 68 -4.47 -16.50 -4.91
N GLU A 69 -4.11 -17.78 -4.75
CA GLU A 69 -2.98 -18.43 -5.43
C GLU A 69 -3.30 -18.77 -6.91
N THR A 70 -4.06 -17.89 -7.57
CA THR A 70 -4.44 -17.99 -8.97
C THR A 70 -3.75 -16.88 -9.75
N GLU A 71 -3.41 -17.14 -11.01
CA GLU A 71 -2.86 -16.10 -11.88
C GLU A 71 -3.83 -14.89 -11.97
N PRO A 72 -3.35 -13.65 -11.83
CA PRO A 72 -4.18 -12.48 -12.03
C PRO A 72 -4.80 -12.45 -13.45
N PRO A 73 -5.94 -11.76 -13.64
CA PRO A 73 -6.53 -11.61 -14.96
C PRO A 73 -5.56 -10.93 -15.93
N GLN A 74 -5.73 -11.15 -17.23
CA GLN A 74 -4.92 -10.47 -18.23
C GLN A 74 -5.10 -8.94 -18.14
N GLY A 75 -3.99 -8.22 -18.11
CA GLY A 75 -3.99 -6.77 -17.95
C GLY A 75 -2.61 -6.17 -18.06
N LYS A 76 -2.53 -4.85 -17.98
CA LYS A 76 -1.26 -4.12 -17.97
C LYS A 76 -0.58 -4.33 -16.62
N ARG A 77 0.58 -5.00 -16.59
CA ARG A 77 1.42 -5.14 -15.40
C ARG A 77 2.30 -3.91 -15.24
N LEU A 78 2.31 -3.33 -14.04
CA LEU A 78 3.25 -2.27 -13.69
C LEU A 78 4.56 -2.85 -13.19
N ASN A 79 5.65 -2.11 -13.44
CA ASN A 79 6.97 -2.52 -13.00
C ASN A 79 7.21 -2.07 -11.56
N PRO A 80 7.69 -2.97 -10.68
CA PRO A 80 8.08 -2.59 -9.33
C PRO A 80 9.32 -1.69 -9.36
N LYS A 81 9.32 -0.66 -8.51
CA LYS A 81 10.46 0.23 -8.23
C LYS A 81 10.99 0.03 -6.81
N VAL A 82 10.11 -0.38 -5.89
CA VAL A 82 10.41 -0.70 -4.48
C VAL A 82 10.81 -2.16 -4.37
N ARG A 83 11.87 -2.43 -3.62
CA ARG A 83 12.32 -3.80 -3.32
C ARG A 83 11.71 -4.31 -2.02
N ARG A 84 11.67 -5.63 -1.83
CA ARG A 84 11.18 -6.25 -0.58
C ARG A 84 11.73 -5.62 0.71
N GLN A 85 13.05 -5.37 0.77
CA GLN A 85 13.68 -4.78 1.96
C GLN A 85 13.19 -3.35 2.24
N GLU A 86 13.05 -2.55 1.19
CA GLU A 86 12.54 -1.18 1.29
C GLU A 86 11.06 -1.19 1.70
N ALA A 87 10.27 -2.15 1.23
CA ALA A 87 8.88 -2.32 1.66
C ALA A 87 8.76 -2.64 3.16
N VAL A 88 9.69 -3.42 3.72
CA VAL A 88 9.77 -3.68 5.17
C VAL A 88 10.02 -2.39 5.94
N GLU A 89 10.98 -1.58 5.51
CA GLU A 89 11.32 -0.30 6.14
C GLU A 89 10.13 0.69 6.09
N LEU A 90 9.47 0.79 4.93
CA LEU A 90 8.27 1.61 4.74
C LEU A 90 7.10 1.15 5.63
N ALA A 91 6.90 -0.16 5.75
CA ALA A 91 5.88 -0.73 6.61
C ALA A 91 6.13 -0.45 8.10
N GLU A 92 7.39 -0.57 8.53
CA GLU A 92 7.78 -0.26 9.90
C GLU A 92 7.53 1.22 10.22
N GLU A 93 7.91 2.13 9.33
CA GLU A 93 7.70 3.57 9.50
C GLU A 93 6.22 3.95 9.53
N ALA A 94 5.41 3.33 8.67
CA ALA A 94 3.95 3.50 8.72
C ALA A 94 3.38 3.05 10.08
N GLY A 95 3.85 1.92 10.62
CA GLY A 95 3.48 1.46 11.95
C GLY A 95 3.87 2.45 13.06
N ARG A 96 5.07 3.05 12.98
CA ARG A 96 5.56 4.03 13.96
C ARG A 96 4.74 5.32 13.94
N SER A 97 4.18 5.65 12.79
CA SER A 97 3.35 6.83 12.57
C SER A 97 1.85 6.61 12.85
N MET A 98 1.43 5.37 13.09
CA MET A 98 0.03 5.03 13.32
C MET A 98 -0.57 5.81 14.51
N GLY A 99 -1.62 6.58 14.24
CA GLY A 99 -2.37 7.33 15.25
C GLY A 99 -1.75 8.66 15.67
N LYS A 100 -0.65 9.12 15.05
CA LYS A 100 0.01 10.41 15.36
C LYS A 100 -0.62 11.65 14.69
N GLY A 101 -1.67 11.49 13.88
CA GLY A 101 -2.35 12.58 13.14
C GLY A 101 -3.38 13.41 13.93
N LYS A 102 -3.52 13.21 15.25
CA LYS A 102 -4.39 14.00 16.13
C LYS A 102 -3.55 14.59 17.26
N TRP A 103 -3.97 15.72 17.85
CA TRP A 103 -3.24 16.36 18.97
C TRP A 103 -2.98 15.40 20.15
N THR A 104 -3.90 14.45 20.41
CA THR A 104 -3.74 13.38 21.41
C THR A 104 -2.71 12.30 21.02
N GLY A 105 -2.31 12.24 19.75
CA GLY A 105 -1.32 11.32 19.20
C GLY A 105 0.13 11.81 19.34
N ALA A 106 0.34 13.10 19.66
CA ALA A 106 1.69 13.65 19.84
C ALA A 106 2.45 13.00 21.01
N PHE A 107 1.73 12.47 22.00
CA PHE A 107 2.27 11.75 23.16
C PHE A 107 2.15 10.22 23.04
N ARG A 108 1.90 9.71 21.82
CA ARG A 108 1.82 8.27 21.54
C ARG A 108 3.16 7.76 21.00
N TYR A 109 3.66 6.72 21.66
CA TYR A 109 4.82 5.97 21.23
C TYR A 109 4.38 4.59 20.73
N ASN A 110 4.86 4.20 19.56
CA ASN A 110 4.61 2.88 18.98
C ASN A 110 5.94 2.14 18.90
N SER A 111 6.02 0.99 19.58
CA SER A 111 7.00 -0.05 19.26
C SER A 111 6.43 -0.89 18.13
N VAL A 112 7.20 -1.06 17.06
CA VAL A 112 6.77 -1.81 15.87
C VAL A 112 7.68 -3.00 15.68
N MET A 113 7.09 -4.13 15.33
CA MET A 113 7.80 -5.32 14.89
C MET A 113 7.24 -5.73 13.54
N VAL A 114 8.12 -6.04 12.61
CA VAL A 114 7.77 -6.54 11.29
C VAL A 114 8.22 -7.99 11.18
N ASP A 115 7.32 -8.86 10.74
CA ASP A 115 7.64 -10.25 10.45
C ASP A 115 8.20 -10.36 9.02
N GLN A 116 9.53 -10.30 8.91
CA GLN A 116 10.23 -10.29 7.63
C GLN A 116 10.13 -11.62 6.88
N ASP A 117 9.97 -12.73 7.61
CA ASP A 117 9.89 -14.08 7.07
C ASP A 117 8.55 -14.31 6.35
N HIS A 118 7.50 -13.63 6.78
CA HIS A 118 6.15 -13.76 6.23
C HIS A 118 5.74 -12.64 5.25
N VAL A 119 6.70 -11.88 4.73
CA VAL A 119 6.44 -10.89 3.66
C VAL A 119 6.06 -11.60 2.36
N SER A 120 4.90 -11.26 1.83
CA SER A 120 4.39 -11.80 0.56
C SER A 120 4.44 -10.74 -0.54
N SER A 121 4.69 -11.16 -1.78
CA SER A 121 4.61 -10.30 -2.97
C SER A 121 3.48 -10.80 -3.87
N THR A 122 2.57 -9.91 -4.27
CA THR A 122 1.37 -10.30 -5.03
C THR A 122 0.84 -9.15 -5.87
N TRP A 123 -0.22 -9.40 -6.65
CA TRP A 123 -0.84 -8.42 -7.52
C TRP A 123 -2.11 -7.83 -6.90
N ARG A 124 -2.20 -6.51 -6.85
CA ARG A 124 -3.47 -5.79 -6.63
C ARG A 124 -4.08 -5.46 -7.99
N VAL A 125 -5.34 -5.85 -8.18
CA VAL A 125 -6.04 -5.66 -9.46
C VAL A 125 -6.85 -4.37 -9.42
N TRP A 126 -6.75 -3.57 -10.46
CA TRP A 126 -7.61 -2.42 -10.69
C TRP A 126 -8.36 -2.61 -12.00
N LYS A 127 -9.67 -2.38 -11.99
CA LYS A 127 -10.50 -2.39 -13.20
C LYS A 127 -10.55 -0.99 -13.77
N VAL A 128 -10.35 -0.87 -15.09
CA VAL A 128 -10.47 0.39 -15.80
C VAL A 128 -11.91 0.54 -16.30
N GLU A 129 -12.61 1.57 -15.84
CA GLU A 129 -13.99 1.90 -16.22
C GLU A 129 -14.04 3.34 -16.75
N GLY A 130 -13.89 3.50 -18.08
CA GLY A 130 -13.89 4.82 -18.73
C GLY A 130 -12.73 5.70 -18.26
N ASP A 131 -13.06 6.79 -17.56
CA ASP A 131 -12.12 7.75 -16.95
C ASP A 131 -11.80 7.44 -15.47
N SER A 132 -12.27 6.29 -14.98
CA SER A 132 -12.12 5.86 -13.59
C SER A 132 -11.39 4.52 -13.47
N LEU A 133 -10.80 4.31 -12.31
CA LEU A 133 -10.20 3.06 -11.87
C LEU A 133 -10.93 2.58 -10.63
N VAL A 134 -11.31 1.31 -10.64
CA VAL A 134 -11.96 0.65 -9.51
C VAL A 134 -10.98 -0.31 -8.88
N ASP A 135 -10.61 -0.05 -7.62
CA ASP A 135 -9.76 -0.93 -6.84
C ASP A 135 -10.51 -2.23 -6.53
N SER A 136 -9.99 -3.39 -6.95
CA SER A 136 -10.66 -4.67 -6.69
C SER A 136 -10.70 -5.02 -5.20
N LEU A 137 -9.74 -4.55 -4.41
CA LEU A 137 -9.65 -4.89 -2.99
C LEU A 137 -10.73 -4.17 -2.16
N THR A 138 -11.01 -2.91 -2.48
CA THR A 138 -11.91 -2.06 -1.66
C THR A 138 -13.20 -1.66 -2.37
N GLY A 139 -13.28 -1.80 -3.69
CA GLY A 139 -14.38 -1.26 -4.51
C GLY A 139 -14.34 0.26 -4.68
N ARG A 140 -13.31 0.93 -4.17
CA ARG A 140 -13.16 2.38 -4.28
C ARG A 140 -12.91 2.77 -5.73
N ARG A 141 -13.60 3.82 -6.18
CA ARG A 141 -13.37 4.47 -7.48
C ARG A 141 -12.42 5.65 -7.32
N GLU A 142 -11.43 5.72 -8.20
CA GLU A 142 -10.47 6.82 -8.31
C GLU A 142 -10.45 7.34 -9.75
N ASN A 143 -10.23 8.64 -9.94
CA ASN A 143 -10.08 9.18 -11.28
C ASN A 143 -8.73 8.72 -11.87
N LEU A 144 -8.71 8.32 -13.15
CA LEU A 144 -7.53 7.82 -13.84
C LEU A 144 -6.33 8.80 -13.74
N GLY A 145 -6.61 10.11 -13.72
CA GLY A 145 -5.59 11.15 -13.58
C GLY A 145 -4.84 11.11 -12.25
N PHE A 146 -5.48 10.70 -11.15
CA PHE A 146 -4.80 10.55 -9.86
C PHE A 146 -3.79 9.41 -9.87
N LEU A 147 -4.12 8.29 -10.52
CA LEU A 147 -3.17 7.20 -10.66
C LEU A 147 -2.02 7.58 -11.59
N VAL A 148 -2.30 8.21 -12.73
CA VAL A 148 -1.23 8.71 -13.62
C VAL A 148 -0.30 9.67 -12.89
N ALA A 149 -0.84 10.60 -12.10
CA ALA A 149 -0.03 11.49 -11.25
C ALA A 149 0.76 10.72 -10.18
N ALA A 150 0.19 9.68 -9.55
CA ALA A 150 0.89 8.84 -8.58
C ALA A 150 1.97 7.94 -9.22
N LEU A 151 1.83 7.59 -10.50
CA LEU A 151 2.77 6.78 -11.27
C LEU A 151 3.91 7.61 -11.87
N ILE A 152 3.63 8.87 -12.26
CA ILE A 152 4.58 9.81 -12.89
C ILE A 152 5.24 10.73 -11.84
N GLY A 153 4.56 11.03 -10.72
CA GLY A 153 4.93 12.06 -9.74
C GLY A 153 6.20 11.84 -8.93
N GLY A 154 7.01 10.83 -9.26
CA GLY A 154 8.40 10.72 -8.78
C GLY A 154 9.37 11.74 -9.37
N GLU A 155 8.94 12.57 -10.34
CA GLU A 155 9.74 13.65 -10.93
C GLU A 155 9.00 15.01 -10.97
N THR A 156 8.36 15.41 -9.87
CA THR A 156 8.15 16.86 -9.67
C THR A 156 9.39 17.44 -8.99
N GLY A 157 10.37 17.72 -9.85
CA GLY A 157 11.43 18.67 -9.54
C GLY A 157 10.82 19.91 -8.89
N ASN A 158 11.41 20.28 -7.77
CA ASN A 158 11.31 21.56 -7.12
C ASN A 158 11.17 22.70 -8.16
N PRO A 159 10.03 23.41 -8.26
CA PRO A 159 9.99 24.68 -8.97
C PRO A 159 10.55 25.74 -8.03
N ARG A 160 11.84 25.66 -7.70
CA ARG A 160 12.59 26.84 -7.28
C ARG A 160 13.20 27.44 -8.53
N GLY A 161 12.36 28.22 -9.20
CA GLY A 161 12.76 29.10 -10.27
C GLY A 161 11.86 30.33 -10.30
N LEU A 162 12.46 31.47 -9.90
CA LEU A 162 12.07 32.85 -10.22
C LEU A 162 10.77 33.42 -9.61
N SER A 163 10.97 34.33 -8.65
CA SER A 163 10.51 35.71 -8.83
C SER A 163 11.56 36.67 -8.28
N ASP A 164 12.26 37.34 -9.17
CA ASP A 164 12.75 38.70 -8.89
C ASP A 164 11.53 39.61 -8.78
N ALA A 165 11.42 40.29 -7.64
CA ALA A 165 10.76 41.57 -7.45
C ALA A 165 11.37 42.23 -6.20
#